data_AF-A0A0K0GHA7-F1
#
_entry.id   AF-A0A0K0GHA7-F1
#
_cell.length_a   1.000
_cell.length_b   1.000
_cell.length_c   1.000
_cell.angle_alpha   90.00
_cell.angle_beta   90.00
_cell.angle_gamma   90.00
#
_symmetry.space_group_name_H-M   'P 1'
#
loop_
_entity.id
_entity.type
_entity.pdbx_description
1 polymer ?
#
loop_
_entity_poly.entity_id
_entity_poly.type
_entity_poly.pdbx_seq_one_letter_code
_entity_poly.pdbx_strand_id
1 'polypeptide(L)'
;MRYRLTMEPWTALPALGRNAVIFQDLDTRAICEQLFAAYPQALFRFDVQQTLPARAITTQYRESDWDFATRLLADAGLAWCVEQADGEQQAAHTLVVFDPQAQRPDVGSTPMRWCPPTMRATAAPTTAACASRPASPRAARSV
;
A
#
# COMPACT_ATOMS: atom_id res chain seq x y z
N MET A 1 17.03 4.56 32.38
CA MET A 1 15.64 4.74 31.87
C MET A 1 15.55 4.12 30.48
N ARG A 2 14.41 3.53 30.11
CA ARG A 2 14.18 2.94 28.77
C ARG A 2 13.09 3.75 28.06
N TYR A 3 13.40 4.20 26.85
CA TYR A 3 12.42 4.84 25.96
C TYR A 3 11.90 3.82 24.95
N ARG A 4 10.63 3.98 24.57
CA ARG A 4 9.99 3.24 23.49
C ARG A 4 9.36 4.24 22.53
N LEU A 5 9.56 4.02 21.25
CA LEU A 5 8.96 4.79 20.17
C LEU A 5 8.18 3.85 19.26
N THR A 6 7.00 4.28 18.82
CA THR A 6 6.18 3.60 17.83
C THR A 6 6.14 4.48 16.59
N MET A 7 6.49 3.92 15.43
CA MET A 7 6.38 4.62 14.14
C MET A 7 5.10 4.14 13.46
N GLU A 8 4.27 5.09 13.06
CA GLU A 8 3.05 4.83 12.30
C GLU A 8 3.02 5.76 11.07
N PRO A 9 2.44 5.30 9.95
CA PRO A 9 2.22 6.14 8.79
C PRO A 9 1.20 7.25 9.09
N TRP A 10 1.04 8.18 8.15
CA TRP A 10 0.09 9.29 8.30
C TRP A 10 -1.36 8.83 8.54
N THR A 11 -1.72 7.59 8.15
CA THR A 11 -3.05 6.99 8.36
C THR A 11 -3.40 6.81 9.83
N ALA A 12 -2.45 6.92 10.76
CA ALA A 12 -2.74 6.96 12.19
C ALA A 12 -3.44 8.25 12.64
N LEU A 13 -3.24 9.37 11.92
CA LEU A 13 -3.89 10.65 12.23
C LEU A 13 -5.41 10.62 12.06
N PRO A 14 -5.97 10.14 10.93
CA PRO A 14 -7.42 10.01 10.77
C PRO A 14 -8.05 9.01 11.74
N ALA A 15 -7.27 8.17 12.41
CA ALA A 15 -7.76 7.24 13.43
C ALA A 15 -8.01 7.91 14.80
N LEU A 16 -7.48 9.12 15.04
CA LEU A 16 -7.59 9.80 16.35
C LEU A 16 -8.95 10.47 16.57
N GLY A 17 -9.64 10.83 15.49
CA GLY A 17 -10.92 11.54 15.53
C GLY A 17 -12.13 10.62 15.40
N ARG A 18 -13.32 11.17 15.67
CA ARG A 18 -14.60 10.56 15.33
C ARG A 18 -15.51 11.62 14.76
N ASN A 19 -16.07 11.34 13.58
CA ASN A 19 -16.90 12.29 12.86
C ASN A 19 -18.28 11.69 12.54
N ALA A 20 -19.22 12.57 12.19
CA ALA A 20 -20.54 12.21 11.72
C ALA A 20 -20.89 13.05 10.49
N VAL A 21 -20.81 12.46 9.30
CA VAL A 21 -20.92 13.15 8.01
C VAL A 21 -21.75 12.30 7.04
N ILE A 22 -22.54 12.97 6.19
CA ILE A 22 -23.33 12.31 5.15
C ILE A 22 -22.73 12.69 3.79
N PHE A 23 -22.40 11.68 3.00
CA PHE A 23 -21.95 11.78 1.61
C PHE A 23 -23.10 11.32 0.69
N GLN A 24 -23.37 12.07 -0.38
CA GLN A 24 -24.47 11.79 -1.32
C GLN A 24 -23.96 11.92 -2.75
N ASP A 25 -24.38 11.00 -3.62
CA ASP A 25 -24.02 10.97 -5.04
C ASP A 25 -22.50 11.03 -5.31
N LEU A 26 -21.71 10.44 -4.42
CA LEU A 26 -20.26 10.35 -4.53
C LEU A 26 -19.82 8.90 -4.71
N ASP A 27 -18.76 8.70 -5.50
CA ASP A 27 -18.08 7.44 -5.62
C ASP A 27 -17.08 7.24 -4.47
N THR A 28 -16.63 5.99 -4.29
CA THR A 28 -15.69 5.65 -3.21
C THR A 28 -14.40 6.48 -3.29
N ARG A 29 -13.88 6.77 -4.50
CA ARG A 29 -12.67 7.56 -4.66
C ARG A 29 -12.89 9.01 -4.22
N ALA A 30 -13.95 9.68 -4.66
CA ALA A 30 -14.22 11.06 -4.25
C ALA A 30 -14.42 11.19 -2.74
N ILE A 31 -15.09 10.22 -2.10
CA ILE A 31 -15.25 10.23 -0.64
C ILE A 31 -13.88 10.13 0.04
N CYS A 32 -13.02 9.19 -0.38
CA CYS A 32 -11.67 9.08 0.18
C CYS A 32 -10.82 10.34 -0.04
N GLU A 33 -10.88 10.95 -1.23
CA GLU A 33 -10.18 12.21 -1.52
C GLU A 33 -10.64 13.34 -0.60
N GLN A 34 -11.95 13.46 -0.34
CA GLN A 34 -12.48 14.45 0.59
C GLN A 34 -12.03 14.21 2.04
N LEU A 35 -12.02 12.95 2.49
CA LEU A 35 -11.54 12.59 3.82
C LEU A 35 -10.05 12.92 3.99
N PHE A 36 -9.23 12.56 3.00
CA PHE A 36 -7.78 12.74 3.08
C PHE A 36 -7.34 14.18 2.84
N ALA A 37 -8.16 15.01 2.19
CA ALA A 37 -7.88 16.44 1.99
C ALA A 37 -7.69 17.22 3.30
N ALA A 38 -8.21 16.74 4.43
CA ALA A 38 -8.00 17.34 5.74
C ALA A 38 -6.57 17.15 6.29
N TYR A 39 -5.76 16.28 5.67
CA TYR A 39 -4.44 15.88 6.14
C TYR A 39 -3.37 16.24 5.09
N PRO A 40 -2.68 17.39 5.19
CA PRO A 40 -1.76 17.86 4.14
C PRO A 40 -0.54 16.94 3.90
N GLN A 41 -0.20 16.09 4.87
CA GLN A 41 0.84 15.07 4.79
C GLN A 41 0.36 13.74 4.19
N ALA A 42 -0.93 13.61 3.87
CA ALA A 42 -1.49 12.41 3.30
C ALA A 42 -1.06 12.26 1.85
N LEU A 43 -0.14 11.34 1.61
CA LEU A 43 0.20 10.89 0.26
C LEU A 43 -0.57 9.62 -0.03
N PHE A 44 -1.34 9.63 -1.12
CA PHE A 44 -2.12 8.48 -1.54
C PHE A 44 -2.21 8.40 -3.07
N ARG A 45 -2.46 7.21 -3.59
CA ARG A 45 -2.72 6.96 -5.01
C ARG A 45 -3.75 5.84 -5.19
N PHE A 46 -4.54 5.94 -6.25
CA PHE A 46 -5.52 4.94 -6.64
C PHE A 46 -5.09 4.26 -7.94
N ASP A 47 -4.70 3.00 -7.86
CA ASP A 47 -4.45 2.12 -9.01
C ASP A 47 -5.64 1.18 -9.20
N VAL A 48 -6.74 1.77 -9.65
CA VAL A 48 -8.04 1.12 -9.80
C VAL A 48 -8.48 1.28 -11.24
N GLN A 49 -8.59 0.15 -11.95
CA GLN A 49 -9.02 0.04 -13.33
C GLN A 49 -10.54 -0.13 -13.43
N GLN A 50 -11.19 -0.72 -12.42
CA GLN A 50 -12.64 -0.84 -12.36
C GLN A 50 -13.33 0.52 -12.17
N THR A 51 -14.50 0.70 -12.80
CA THR A 51 -15.36 1.86 -12.56
C THR A 51 -16.01 1.76 -11.18
N LEU A 52 -15.84 2.77 -10.34
CA LEU A 52 -16.45 2.84 -9.02
C LEU A 52 -17.86 3.45 -9.14
N PRO A 53 -18.92 2.73 -8.73
CA PRO A 53 -20.27 3.27 -8.79
C PRO A 53 -20.46 4.38 -7.76
N ALA A 54 -21.15 5.45 -8.17
CA ALA A 54 -21.62 6.47 -7.24
C ALA A 54 -22.68 5.88 -6.31
N ARG A 55 -22.61 6.21 -5.02
CA ARG A 55 -23.54 5.76 -4.00
C ARG A 55 -24.55 6.86 -3.74
N ALA A 56 -25.85 6.52 -3.74
CA ALA A 56 -26.92 7.50 -3.48
C ALA A 56 -26.76 8.18 -2.12
N ILE A 57 -26.43 7.40 -1.09
CA ILE A 57 -26.10 7.93 0.23
C ILE A 57 -25.09 7.01 0.92
N THR A 58 -24.14 7.60 1.64
CA THR A 58 -23.21 6.91 2.52
C THR A 58 -22.95 7.78 3.74
N THR A 59 -23.07 7.20 4.92
CA THR A 59 -22.93 7.95 6.17
C THR A 59 -21.72 7.43 6.95
N GLN A 60 -20.92 8.36 7.43
CA GLN A 60 -19.96 8.14 8.50
C GLN A 60 -20.68 8.41 9.82
N TYR A 61 -20.76 7.44 10.73
CA TYR A 61 -21.47 7.63 12.00
C TYR A 61 -20.62 7.22 13.21
N ARG A 62 -20.09 8.22 13.93
CA ARG A 62 -19.30 8.04 15.17
C ARG A 62 -18.10 7.10 15.02
N GLU A 63 -17.63 6.93 13.80
CA GLU A 63 -16.44 6.17 13.42
C GLU A 63 -15.30 7.14 13.06
N SER A 64 -14.06 6.67 13.14
CA SER A 64 -12.92 7.46 12.72
C SER A 64 -12.87 7.59 11.20
N ASP A 65 -12.17 8.60 10.68
CA ASP A 65 -12.05 8.76 9.22
C ASP A 65 -11.34 7.56 8.59
N TRP A 66 -10.40 6.96 9.34
CA TRP A 66 -9.66 5.78 8.90
C TRP A 66 -10.51 4.51 8.89
N ASP A 67 -11.31 4.28 9.93
CA ASP A 67 -12.21 3.13 10.01
C ASP A 67 -13.27 3.21 8.90
N PHE A 68 -13.81 4.42 8.68
CA PHE A 68 -14.77 4.68 7.61
C PHE A 68 -14.18 4.43 6.23
N ALA A 69 -12.99 4.98 5.95
CA ALA A 69 -12.30 4.75 4.68
C ALA A 69 -12.01 3.26 4.46
N THR A 70 -11.52 2.56 5.49
CA THR A 70 -11.23 1.12 5.39
C THR A 70 -12.47 0.30 5.08
N ARG A 71 -13.58 0.58 5.75
CA ARG A 71 -14.88 -0.06 5.48
C ARG A 71 -15.36 0.24 4.07
N LEU A 72 -15.31 1.50 3.63
CA LEU A 72 -15.75 1.92 2.31
C LEU A 72 -14.94 1.28 1.18
N LEU A 73 -13.62 1.16 1.36
CA LEU A 73 -12.73 0.46 0.43
C LEU A 73 -13.06 -1.04 0.36
N ALA A 74 -13.26 -1.69 1.50
CA ALA A 74 -13.63 -3.10 1.56
C ALA A 74 -14.99 -3.37 0.88
N ASP A 75 -16.00 -2.52 1.11
CA ASP A 75 -17.31 -2.60 0.45
C ASP A 75 -17.23 -2.40 -1.07
N ALA A 76 -16.18 -1.73 -1.57
CA ALA A 76 -15.90 -1.56 -2.99
C ALA A 76 -15.02 -2.68 -3.58
N GLY A 77 -14.60 -3.65 -2.77
CA GLY A 77 -13.69 -4.73 -3.18
C GLY A 77 -12.26 -4.26 -3.43
N LEU A 78 -11.87 -3.12 -2.85
CA LEU A 78 -10.53 -2.54 -3.00
C LEU A 78 -9.66 -2.93 -1.81
N ALA A 79 -8.40 -3.20 -2.11
CA ALA A 79 -7.36 -3.41 -1.11
C ALA A 79 -6.46 -2.17 -1.03
N TRP A 80 -5.70 -2.06 0.06
CA TRP A 80 -4.71 -1.00 0.21
C TRP A 80 -3.43 -1.52 0.83
N CYS A 81 -2.32 -0.86 0.52
CA CYS A 81 -1.03 -1.04 1.18
C CYS A 81 -0.35 0.32 1.37
N VAL A 82 0.66 0.37 2.22
CA VAL A 82 1.51 1.56 2.36
C VAL A 82 2.85 1.25 1.70
N GLU A 83 3.19 2.05 0.70
CA GLU A 83 4.53 2.03 0.11
C GLU A 83 5.39 3.08 0.79
N GLN A 84 6.63 2.68 1.09
CA GLN A 84 7.64 3.56 1.64
C GLN A 84 8.63 3.88 0.52
N ALA A 85 8.87 5.18 0.29
CA ALA A 85 9.92 5.60 -0.61
C ALA A 85 11.30 5.35 0.04
N ASP A 86 12.17 4.63 -0.67
CA ASP A 86 13.58 4.47 -0.30
C ASP A 86 14.38 5.66 -0.85
N GLY A 87 14.65 6.64 0.00
CA GLY A 87 15.48 7.80 -0.35
C GLY A 87 15.92 8.59 0.89
N GLU A 88 17.12 9.15 0.84
CA GLU A 88 17.70 9.98 1.93
C GLU A 88 16.91 11.26 2.20
N GLN A 89 16.01 11.65 1.28
CA GLN A 89 15.22 12.86 1.37
C GLN A 89 13.74 12.50 1.52
N GLN A 90 13.30 12.42 2.78
CA GLN A 90 11.92 12.19 3.25
C GLN A 90 11.40 10.75 3.09
N ALA A 91 11.26 10.08 4.24
CA ALA A 91 10.48 8.85 4.40
C ALA A 91 9.00 9.14 4.15
N ALA A 92 8.63 9.26 2.88
CA ALA A 92 7.27 9.46 2.44
C ALA A 92 6.53 8.11 2.45
N HIS A 93 5.51 8.01 3.28
CA HIS A 93 4.57 6.89 3.30
C HIS A 93 3.39 7.20 2.38
N THR A 94 3.26 6.45 1.29
CA THR A 94 2.18 6.62 0.32
C THR A 94 1.17 5.49 0.47
N LEU A 95 -0.09 5.83 0.72
CA LEU A 95 -1.19 4.86 0.72
C LEU A 95 -1.57 4.52 -0.73
N VAL A 96 -1.42 3.26 -1.10
CA VAL A 96 -1.78 2.77 -2.43
C VAL A 96 -3.05 1.96 -2.31
N VAL A 97 -4.11 2.44 -2.91
CA VAL A 97 -5.38 1.72 -3.04
C VAL A 97 -5.41 1.07 -4.41
N PHE A 98 -5.71 -0.22 -4.48
CA PHE A 98 -5.68 -0.98 -5.71
C PHE A 98 -6.82 -1.99 -5.79
N ASP A 99 -7.22 -2.31 -7.03
CA ASP A 99 -8.19 -3.37 -7.29
C ASP A 99 -7.51 -4.73 -7.50
N PRO A 100 -8.26 -5.85 -7.55
CA PRO A 100 -7.69 -7.17 -7.75
C PRO A 100 -6.98 -7.38 -9.10
N GLN A 101 -7.17 -6.48 -10.07
CA GLN A 101 -6.57 -6.56 -11.42
C GLN A 101 -5.30 -5.70 -11.54
N ALA A 102 -4.99 -4.88 -10.53
CA ALA A 102 -3.83 -4.02 -10.54
C ALA A 102 -2.51 -4.81 -10.61
N GLN A 103 -1.58 -4.35 -11.44
CA GLN A 103 -0.24 -4.90 -11.51
C GLN A 103 0.57 -4.46 -10.30
N ARG A 104 1.18 -5.41 -9.58
CA ARG A 104 2.02 -5.09 -8.42
C ARG A 104 3.50 -5.16 -8.78
N PRO A 105 4.32 -4.24 -8.24
CA PRO A 105 5.76 -4.31 -8.44
C PRO A 105 6.29 -5.64 -7.89
N ASP A 106 7.09 -6.33 -8.69
CA ASP A 106 7.83 -7.51 -8.21
C ASP A 106 8.90 -7.02 -7.24
N VAL A 107 8.73 -7.36 -5.96
CA VAL A 107 9.68 -7.02 -4.89
C VAL A 107 10.95 -7.89 -4.92
N GLY A 108 11.15 -8.65 -5.99
CA GLY A 108 12.25 -9.58 -6.14
C GLY A 108 11.91 -10.89 -5.45
N SER A 109 11.55 -11.89 -6.26
CA SER A 109 11.30 -13.25 -5.79
C SER A 109 12.62 -13.99 -5.53
N THR A 110 13.33 -13.65 -4.45
CA THR A 110 14.31 -14.60 -3.92
C THR A 110 13.50 -15.75 -3.32
N PRO A 111 13.56 -16.99 -3.85
CA PRO A 111 12.71 -18.07 -3.37
C PRO A 111 13.04 -18.35 -1.91
N MET A 112 12.17 -17.86 -1.02
CA MET A 112 12.33 -18.09 0.42
C MET A 112 11.95 -19.55 0.69
N ARG A 113 12.94 -20.35 1.06
CA ARG A 113 12.72 -21.72 1.49
C ARG A 113 11.94 -21.72 2.80
N TRP A 114 10.81 -22.41 2.81
CA TRP A 114 10.13 -22.74 4.07
C TRP A 114 10.97 -23.77 4.85
N CYS A 115 11.29 -23.45 6.10
CA CYS A 115 11.99 -24.35 7.02
C CYS A 115 11.10 -24.62 8.24
N PRO A 116 10.72 -25.89 8.52
CA PRO A 116 9.93 -26.21 9.70
C PRO A 116 10.75 -26.03 10.99
N PRO A 117 10.11 -25.68 12.12
CA PRO A 117 10.79 -25.31 13.36
C PRO A 117 11.60 -26.43 14.02
N THR A 118 11.34 -27.69 13.67
CA THR A 118 12.06 -28.87 14.16
C THR A 118 13.35 -29.17 13.40
N MET A 119 13.56 -28.56 12.23
CA MET A 119 14.77 -28.73 11.46
C MET A 119 15.83 -27.78 12.01
N ARG A 120 16.90 -28.31 12.63
CA ARG A 120 18.10 -27.51 12.89
C ARG A 120 18.54 -26.96 11.54
N ALA A 121 18.76 -25.65 11.45
CA ALA A 121 19.38 -25.04 10.29
C ALA A 121 20.78 -25.65 10.11
N THR A 122 20.87 -26.79 9.42
CA THR A 122 22.12 -27.25 8.85
C THR A 122 22.52 -26.14 7.90
N ALA A 123 23.67 -25.52 8.14
CA ALA A 123 24.25 -24.52 7.27
C ALA A 123 24.14 -25.02 5.82
N ALA A 124 23.17 -24.49 5.08
CA ALA A 124 23.10 -24.74 3.66
C ALA A 124 24.38 -24.14 3.06
N PRO A 125 25.03 -24.81 2.11
CA PRO A 125 26.25 -24.28 1.52
C PRO A 125 25.95 -22.90 0.93
N THR A 126 26.71 -21.89 1.37
CA THR A 126 26.82 -20.57 0.77
C THR A 126 27.43 -20.67 -0.63
N THR A 127 26.86 -21.46 -1.54
CA THR A 127 27.31 -21.50 -2.94
C THR A 127 26.22 -22.07 -3.84
N ALA A 128 25.31 -21.20 -4.30
CA ALA A 128 24.71 -21.25 -5.64
C ALA A 128 23.82 -20.01 -5.85
N ALA A 129 24.39 -18.83 -5.63
CA ALA A 129 23.85 -17.57 -6.14
C ALA A 129 24.92 -16.96 -7.05
N CYS A 130 25.04 -17.48 -8.27
CA CYS A 130 25.68 -16.82 -9.43
C CYS A 130 25.72 -17.81 -10.62
N ALA A 131 24.60 -18.01 -11.29
CA ALA A 131 24.48 -18.44 -12.69
C ALA A 131 22.97 -18.56 -12.96
N SER A 132 22.33 -17.64 -13.67
CA SER A 132 22.64 -17.30 -15.05
C SER A 132 22.34 -15.83 -15.35
N ARG A 133 23.41 -15.07 -15.64
CA ARG A 133 23.32 -13.95 -16.56
C ARG A 133 24.11 -14.37 -17.81
N PRO A 134 23.41 -14.67 -18.91
CA PRO A 134 23.82 -14.13 -20.21
C PRO A 134 22.59 -13.54 -20.92
N ALA A 135 22.65 -12.50 -21.74
CA ALA A 135 23.77 -11.89 -22.43
C ALA A 135 23.49 -10.40 -22.65
N SER A 136 24.55 -9.58 -22.61
CA SER A 136 24.71 -8.53 -23.61
C SER A 136 26.09 -8.78 -24.20
N PRO A 137 26.21 -8.92 -25.52
CA PRO A 137 26.47 -7.71 -26.30
C PRO A 137 25.82 -7.73 -27.70
N ARG A 138 25.57 -6.56 -28.28
CA ARG A 138 26.38 -6.03 -29.39
C ARG A 138 25.69 -4.81 -30.02
N ALA A 139 26.47 -3.73 -30.09
CA ALA A 139 26.16 -2.55 -30.86
C ALA A 139 25.80 -2.90 -32.33
N ALA A 140 24.76 -2.26 -32.85
CA ALA A 140 24.61 -2.02 -34.28
C ALA A 140 24.91 -0.54 -34.54
N ARG A 141 26.04 -0.27 -35.20
CA ARG A 141 26.31 1.00 -35.89
C ARG A 141 25.53 0.98 -37.21
N SER A 142 24.84 2.09 -37.47
CA SER A 142 24.64 2.81 -38.74
C SER A 142 24.25 2.06 -40.02
N VAL A 143 23.15 2.53 -40.62
CA VAL A 143 23.17 3.22 -41.94
C VAL A 143 22.38 4.51 -41.78
#